data_AF-A0A1X2HC40-F1
#
_entry.id   AF-A0A1X2HC40-F1
#
_cell.length_a   1.000
_cell.length_b   1.000
_cell.length_c   1.000
_cell.angle_alpha   90.00
_cell.angle_beta   90.00
_cell.angle_gamma   90.00
#
_symmetry.space_group_name_H-M   'P 1'
#
loop_
_entity.id
_entity.type
_entity.pdbx_description
1 polymer ?
#
loop_
_entity_poly.entity_id
_entity_poly.type
_entity_poly.pdbx_seq_one_letter_code
_entity_poly.pdbx_strand_id
1 'polypeptide(L)'
;MRYCVESTGENVEQYKKKLEGSEDFELCRLGDPEEPVLVNKTRIYSHPSRYHMYQSILSLVANEQATPETETQLVNRVQVVQLLNQVFLSQACNSELYTLQRTAMKDVLNLTWKYSTLYDNKTADSFAKWCSHQHLDLFKVPPKGHNADDGDRQRVRNLFVLKSEYHANVVGAISTVLPRHQANIGH
;
A
#
# COMPACT_ATOMS: atom_id res chain seq x y z
N MET A 1 -22.14 -17.74 -10.40
CA MET A 1 -21.71 -19.09 -9.97
C MET A 1 -21.05 -18.98 -8.61
N ARG A 2 -21.58 -19.65 -7.59
CA ARG A 2 -20.89 -19.85 -6.31
C ARG A 2 -20.30 -21.25 -6.34
N TYR A 3 -18.98 -21.35 -6.44
CA TYR A 3 -18.28 -22.61 -6.21
C TYR A 3 -18.21 -22.83 -4.69
N CYS A 4 -19.20 -23.51 -4.13
CA CYS A 4 -19.12 -24.05 -2.78
C CYS A 4 -18.91 -25.56 -2.93
N VAL A 5 -17.70 -26.03 -2.60
CA VAL A 5 -17.38 -27.45 -2.56
C VAL A 5 -17.45 -27.88 -1.10
N GLU A 6 -17.98 -29.07 -0.82
CA GLU A 6 -18.05 -29.60 0.54
C GLU A 6 -16.65 -29.74 1.15
N SER A 7 -16.55 -29.37 2.43
CA SER A 7 -15.31 -29.41 3.22
C SER A 7 -14.96 -30.84 3.64
N THR A 8 -14.62 -31.69 2.67
CA THR A 8 -14.09 -33.04 2.90
C THR A 8 -12.56 -33.01 3.00
N GLY A 9 -11.96 -33.99 3.70
CA GLY A 9 -10.49 -34.05 3.85
C GLY A 9 -9.74 -34.09 2.51
N GLU A 10 -10.31 -34.79 1.52
CA GLU A 10 -9.76 -34.92 0.16
C GLU A 10 -9.82 -33.60 -0.61
N ASN A 11 -10.95 -32.87 -0.52
CA ASN A 11 -11.07 -31.54 -1.10
C ASN A 11 -10.11 -30.56 -0.43
N VAL A 12 -9.96 -30.62 0.89
CA VAL A 12 -9.03 -29.76 1.64
C VAL A 12 -7.58 -29.99 1.17
N GLU A 13 -7.12 -31.23 1.02
CA GLU A 13 -5.77 -31.50 0.51
C GLU A 13 -5.59 -31.07 -0.95
N GLN A 14 -6.59 -31.30 -1.80
CA GLN A 14 -6.56 -30.90 -3.20
C GLN A 14 -6.46 -29.37 -3.34
N TYR A 15 -7.26 -28.63 -2.57
CA TYR A 15 -7.24 -27.17 -2.59
C TYR A 15 -6.01 -26.59 -1.88
N LYS A 16 -5.48 -27.25 -0.85
CA LYS A 16 -4.16 -26.90 -0.27
C LYS A 16 -3.04 -27.00 -1.31
N LYS A 17 -2.95 -28.10 -2.05
CA LYS A 17 -1.96 -28.24 -3.14
C LYS A 17 -2.14 -27.21 -4.25
N LYS A 18 -3.39 -26.87 -4.60
CA LYS A 18 -3.68 -25.81 -5.57
C LYS A 18 -3.28 -24.42 -5.04
N LEU A 19 -3.45 -24.17 -3.76
CA LEU A 19 -3.06 -22.92 -3.11
C LEU A 19 -1.54 -22.78 -3.04
N GLU A 20 -0.83 -23.84 -2.65
CA GLU A 20 0.63 -23.88 -2.57
C GLU A 20 1.30 -23.67 -3.94
N GLY A 21 0.63 -24.06 -5.04
CA GLY A 21 1.11 -23.85 -6.41
C GLY A 21 0.58 -22.59 -7.11
N SER A 22 -0.27 -21.79 -6.47
CA SER A 22 -0.95 -20.69 -7.16
C SER A 22 -0.35 -19.32 -6.82
N GLU A 23 0.38 -18.75 -7.76
CA GLU A 23 0.92 -17.39 -7.66
C GLU A 23 -0.16 -16.29 -7.73
N ASP A 24 -1.40 -16.63 -8.07
CA ASP A 24 -2.49 -15.65 -8.32
C ASP A 24 -3.21 -15.15 -7.06
N PHE A 25 -2.94 -15.71 -5.89
CA PHE A 25 -3.58 -15.32 -4.63
C PHE A 25 -2.59 -14.69 -3.68
N GLU A 26 -3.07 -13.76 -2.87
CA GLU A 26 -2.28 -13.07 -1.85
C GLU A 26 -3.14 -12.91 -0.60
N LEU A 27 -2.50 -13.00 0.57
CA LEU A 27 -3.17 -12.72 1.84
C LEU A 27 -3.32 -11.20 2.01
N CYS A 28 -4.54 -10.76 2.30
CA CYS A 28 -4.85 -9.35 2.52
C CYS A 28 -5.83 -9.18 3.69
N ARG A 29 -5.85 -7.98 4.27
CA ARG A 29 -6.84 -7.55 5.26
C ARG A 29 -7.87 -6.65 4.61
N LEU A 30 -9.14 -6.87 4.96
CA LEU A 30 -10.30 -6.09 4.50
C LEU A 30 -10.72 -5.00 5.51
N GLY A 31 -10.16 -5.03 6.72
CA GLY A 31 -10.44 -4.07 7.78
C GLY A 31 -9.68 -4.42 9.05
N ASP A 32 -10.04 -5.55 9.67
CA ASP A 32 -9.37 -6.09 10.85
C ASP A 32 -8.00 -6.68 10.45
N PRO A 33 -6.88 -6.25 11.06
CA PRO A 33 -5.56 -6.83 10.83
C PRO A 33 -5.41 -8.27 11.35
N GLU A 34 -6.31 -8.78 12.20
CA GLU A 34 -6.24 -10.13 12.75
C GLU A 34 -7.06 -11.15 11.93
N GLU A 35 -7.84 -10.69 10.95
CA GLU A 35 -8.64 -11.54 10.07
C GLU A 35 -8.08 -11.56 8.63
N PRO A 36 -7.10 -12.43 8.35
CA PRO A 36 -6.53 -12.51 7.01
C PRO A 36 -7.50 -13.16 6.02
N VAL A 37 -7.61 -12.55 4.85
CA VAL A 37 -8.44 -13.02 3.75
C VAL A 37 -7.57 -13.27 2.54
N LEU A 38 -7.64 -14.49 2.02
CA LEU A 38 -6.98 -14.83 0.77
C LEU A 38 -7.79 -14.26 -0.41
N VAL A 39 -7.16 -13.41 -1.21
CA VAL A 39 -7.82 -12.75 -2.34
C VAL A 39 -6.97 -12.86 -3.60
N ASN A 40 -7.63 -13.02 -4.74
CA ASN A 40 -6.96 -13.01 -6.03
C ASN A 40 -6.29 -11.64 -6.29
N LYS A 41 -5.03 -11.66 -6.72
CA LYS A 41 -4.20 -10.49 -7.01
C LYS A 41 -4.89 -9.48 -7.92
N THR A 42 -5.59 -9.94 -8.96
CA THR A 42 -6.35 -9.04 -9.85
C THR A 42 -7.42 -8.25 -9.12
N ARG A 43 -8.13 -8.85 -8.14
CA ARG A 43 -9.13 -8.12 -7.34
C ARG A 43 -8.47 -7.13 -6.40
N ILE A 44 -7.33 -7.49 -5.81
CA ILE A 44 -6.54 -6.62 -4.93
C ILE A 44 -6.09 -5.38 -5.71
N TYR A 45 -5.47 -5.56 -6.88
CA TYR A 45 -4.97 -4.46 -7.70
C TYR A 45 -6.08 -3.61 -8.32
N SER A 46 -7.25 -4.19 -8.57
CA SER A 46 -8.43 -3.43 -9.03
C SER A 46 -9.03 -2.54 -7.94
N HIS A 47 -8.93 -2.95 -6.66
CA HIS A 47 -9.51 -2.21 -5.52
C HIS A 47 -8.51 -2.07 -4.36
N PRO A 48 -7.40 -1.33 -4.56
CA PRO A 48 -6.31 -1.22 -3.59
C PRO A 48 -6.70 -0.48 -2.30
N SER A 49 -7.80 0.28 -2.32
CA SER A 49 -8.37 0.93 -1.13
C SER A 49 -9.18 -0.02 -0.26
N ARG A 50 -9.63 -1.15 -0.82
CA ARG A 50 -10.44 -2.16 -0.12
C ARG A 50 -9.58 -3.31 0.40
N TYR A 51 -8.60 -3.74 -0.40
CA TYR A 51 -7.74 -4.87 -0.06
C TYR A 51 -6.35 -4.36 0.31
N HIS A 52 -5.96 -4.54 1.56
CA HIS A 52 -4.62 -4.19 2.04
C HIS A 52 -3.79 -5.46 2.16
N MET A 53 -2.81 -5.66 1.29
CA MET A 53 -1.94 -6.85 1.35
C MET A 53 -1.16 -6.90 2.67
N TYR A 54 -1.06 -8.08 3.28
CA TYR A 54 -0.13 -8.30 4.38
C TYR A 54 1.27 -8.35 3.79
N GLN A 55 1.99 -7.24 3.86
CA GLN A 55 3.46 -7.13 3.79
C GLN A 55 4.26 -8.04 2.82
N SER A 56 3.67 -8.67 1.79
CA SER A 56 4.40 -9.51 0.83
C SER A 56 5.39 -8.67 0.03
N ILE A 57 5.07 -7.38 -0.17
CA ILE A 57 6.01 -6.38 -0.68
C ILE A 57 7.21 -6.24 0.27
N LEU A 58 7.03 -6.13 1.59
CA LEU A 58 8.18 -6.03 2.51
C LEU A 58 8.96 -7.35 2.61
N SER A 59 8.32 -8.50 2.45
CA SER A 59 9.01 -9.80 2.36
C SER A 59 9.85 -9.95 1.08
N LEU A 60 9.46 -9.31 -0.02
CA LEU A 60 10.28 -9.17 -1.23
C LEU A 60 11.42 -8.16 -1.01
N VAL A 61 11.12 -7.03 -0.36
CA VAL A 61 12.05 -5.92 -0.09
C VAL A 61 13.12 -6.27 0.96
N ALA A 62 12.83 -7.15 1.92
CA ALA A 62 13.75 -7.56 2.98
C ALA A 62 14.82 -8.57 2.51
N ASN A 63 14.59 -9.24 1.39
CA ASN A 63 15.48 -10.27 0.84
C ASN A 63 16.34 -9.77 -0.33
N GLU A 64 16.09 -8.58 -0.88
CA GLU A 64 16.86 -8.02 -1.98
C GLU A 64 17.81 -6.92 -1.47
N GLN A 65 19.12 -7.10 -1.72
CA GLN A 65 20.07 -6.00 -1.66
C GLN A 65 19.61 -4.94 -2.66
N ALA A 66 19.32 -3.74 -2.16
CA ALA A 66 18.94 -2.60 -2.97
C ALA A 66 19.99 -2.37 -4.07
N THR A 67 19.62 -2.64 -5.32
CA THR A 67 20.32 -2.09 -6.48
C THR A 67 19.68 -0.72 -6.74
N PRO A 68 20.41 0.39 -6.55
CA PRO A 68 19.97 1.66 -7.09
C PRO A 68 20.12 1.57 -8.62
N GLU A 69 19.44 2.45 -9.36
CA GLU A 69 19.71 2.84 -10.77
C GLU A 69 18.60 2.61 -11.81
N THR A 70 17.35 2.39 -11.40
CA THR A 70 16.25 2.90 -12.24
C THR A 70 15.40 3.85 -11.43
N GLU A 71 15.32 5.10 -11.89
CA GLU A 71 14.36 6.10 -11.43
C GLU A 71 12.95 5.58 -11.71
N THR A 72 12.47 4.68 -10.86
CA THR A 72 11.18 4.05 -11.02
C THR A 72 10.14 5.09 -10.63
N GLN A 73 9.44 5.59 -11.64
CA GLN A 73 8.43 6.61 -11.47
C GLN A 73 7.04 5.97 -11.46
N LEU A 74 6.22 6.35 -10.50
CA LEU A 74 4.81 5.98 -10.46
C LEU A 74 4.05 6.80 -11.50
N VAL A 75 3.56 6.12 -12.52
CA VAL A 75 2.93 6.70 -13.71
C VAL A 75 1.42 6.86 -13.58
N ASN A 76 0.79 6.22 -12.58
CA ASN A 76 -0.67 6.31 -12.40
C ASN A 76 -1.10 6.50 -10.94
N ARG A 77 -2.35 6.94 -10.76
CA ARG A 77 -2.92 7.26 -9.44
C ARG A 77 -3.05 6.04 -8.53
N VAL A 78 -3.31 4.86 -9.11
CA VAL A 78 -3.44 3.60 -8.36
C VAL A 78 -2.13 3.23 -7.68
N GLN A 79 -1.00 3.38 -8.38
CA GLN A 79 0.33 3.19 -7.82
C GLN A 79 0.62 4.13 -6.66
N VAL A 80 0.23 5.41 -6.80
CA VAL A 80 0.40 6.38 -5.72
C VAL A 80 -0.43 5.98 -4.50
N VAL A 81 -1.69 5.56 -4.68
CA VAL A 81 -2.52 5.05 -3.57
C VAL A 81 -1.87 3.85 -2.88
N GLN A 82 -1.31 2.91 -3.65
CA GLN A 82 -0.59 1.76 -3.10
C GLN A 82 0.64 2.19 -2.30
N LEU A 83 1.46 3.09 -2.83
CA LEU A 83 2.63 3.63 -2.12
C LEU A 83 2.21 4.23 -0.78
N LEU A 84 1.20 5.10 -0.79
CA LEU A 84 0.74 5.80 0.40
C LEU A 84 0.20 4.82 1.46
N ASN A 85 -0.55 3.80 1.05
CA ASN A 85 -1.06 2.77 1.97
C ASN A 85 0.02 1.80 2.48
N GLN A 86 1.17 1.70 1.79
CA GLN A 86 2.31 0.91 2.26
C GLN A 86 3.20 1.72 3.21
N VAL A 87 3.42 3.00 2.91
CA VAL A 87 4.34 3.85 3.68
C VAL A 87 3.68 4.40 4.94
N PHE A 88 2.39 4.76 4.89
CA PHE A 88 1.69 5.43 5.98
C PHE A 88 0.53 4.59 6.54
N LEU A 89 0.73 4.03 7.72
CA LEU A 89 -0.25 3.17 8.40
C LEU A 89 -0.89 3.88 9.61
N SER A 90 -2.19 3.64 9.80
CA SER A 90 -2.94 4.18 10.95
C SER A 90 -2.69 3.43 12.25
N GLN A 91 -2.23 2.19 12.17
CA GLN A 91 -2.05 1.28 13.30
C GLN A 91 -0.72 0.55 13.21
N ALA A 92 -0.22 0.09 14.35
CA ALA A 92 1.01 -0.66 14.42
C ALA A 92 0.86 -1.95 13.59
N CYS A 93 1.78 -2.15 12.66
CA CYS A 93 2.15 -3.48 12.19
C CYS A 93 3.27 -3.92 13.13
N ASN A 94 3.28 -5.16 13.62
CA ASN A 94 4.31 -5.72 14.52
C ASN A 94 5.69 -5.88 13.81
N SER A 95 6.05 -4.91 12.98
CA SER A 95 7.19 -4.90 12.10
C SER A 95 8.12 -3.77 12.52
N GLU A 96 9.37 -4.13 12.80
CA GLU A 96 10.46 -3.19 13.14
C GLU A 96 10.82 -2.23 11.99
N LEU A 97 10.16 -2.37 10.84
CA LEU A 97 10.32 -1.55 9.63
C LEU A 97 9.61 -0.21 9.73
N TYR A 98 8.66 -0.07 10.67
CA TYR A 98 7.90 1.16 10.86
C TYR A 98 8.33 1.91 12.11
N THR A 99 8.25 3.24 12.03
CA THR A 99 8.48 4.13 13.17
C THR A 99 7.26 5.02 13.35
N LEU A 100 6.85 5.25 14.61
CA LEU A 100 5.75 6.16 14.89
C LEU A 100 6.23 7.60 14.68
N GLN A 101 5.64 8.31 13.72
CA GLN A 101 6.03 9.67 13.35
C GLN A 101 4.82 10.61 13.29
N ARG A 102 5.06 11.87 13.64
CA ARG A 102 4.11 12.96 13.41
C ARG A 102 4.23 13.40 11.96
N THR A 103 3.18 13.17 11.18
CA THR A 103 3.17 13.35 9.73
C THR A 103 2.16 14.42 9.34
N ALA A 104 2.62 15.45 8.63
CA ALA A 104 1.76 16.43 7.96
C ALA A 104 1.47 16.02 6.53
N MET A 105 0.41 16.57 5.93
CA MET A 105 0.10 16.31 4.51
C MET A 105 1.20 16.82 3.56
N LYS A 106 2.01 17.80 4.00
CA LYS A 106 3.19 18.26 3.27
C LYS A 106 4.24 17.14 3.14
N ASP A 107 4.45 16.35 4.20
CA ASP A 107 5.41 15.24 4.18
C ASP A 107 4.94 14.12 3.24
N VAL A 108 3.65 13.82 3.27
CA VAL A 108 3.01 12.85 2.36
C VAL A 108 3.14 13.29 0.90
N LEU A 109 2.94 14.59 0.62
CA LEU A 109 3.10 15.16 -0.72
C LEU A 109 4.57 15.15 -1.17
N ASN A 110 5.51 15.51 -0.29
CA ASN A 110 6.94 15.48 -0.59
C ASN A 110 7.41 14.06 -0.97
N LEU A 111 6.93 13.04 -0.25
CA LEU A 111 7.20 11.64 -0.63
C LEU A 111 6.63 11.32 -2.00
N THR A 112 5.41 11.79 -2.30
CA THR A 112 4.76 11.55 -3.58
C THR A 112 5.54 12.19 -4.73
N TRP A 113 6.03 13.42 -4.57
CA TRP A 113 6.87 14.10 -5.57
C TRP A 113 8.20 13.41 -5.82
N LYS A 114 8.78 12.77 -4.80
CA LYS A 114 10.01 11.99 -4.97
C LYS A 114 9.85 10.84 -5.98
N TYR A 115 8.63 10.31 -6.14
CA TYR A 115 8.38 9.11 -6.93
C TYR A 115 7.31 9.29 -8.03
N SER A 116 6.76 10.49 -8.23
CA SER A 116 5.72 10.73 -9.24
C SER A 116 5.60 12.21 -9.59
N THR A 117 5.43 12.52 -10.88
CA THR A 117 5.16 13.88 -11.39
C THR A 117 3.68 14.23 -11.45
N LEU A 118 2.78 13.29 -11.12
CA LEU A 118 1.33 13.47 -11.27
C LEU A 118 0.74 14.63 -10.43
N TYR A 119 1.50 15.13 -9.46
CA TYR A 119 1.04 16.11 -8.48
C TYR A 119 1.97 17.33 -8.35
N ASP A 120 2.93 17.54 -9.26
CA ASP A 120 3.95 18.61 -9.16
C ASP A 120 3.37 20.02 -9.01
N ASN A 121 2.17 20.24 -9.54
CA ASN A 121 1.46 21.52 -9.47
C ASN A 121 0.44 21.62 -8.32
N LYS A 122 0.45 20.68 -7.37
CA LYS A 122 -0.53 20.63 -6.28
C LYS A 122 0.04 21.17 -4.99
N THR A 123 -0.76 21.96 -4.29
CA THR A 123 -0.47 22.33 -2.89
C THR A 123 -0.82 21.18 -1.95
N ALA A 124 -0.23 21.17 -0.76
CA ALA A 124 -0.53 20.19 0.29
C ALA A 124 -2.05 20.10 0.60
N ASP A 125 -2.77 21.22 0.57
CA ASP A 125 -4.23 21.24 0.81
C ASP A 125 -5.02 20.60 -0.32
N SER A 126 -4.69 20.92 -1.57
CA SER A 126 -5.35 20.31 -2.73
C SER A 126 -5.09 18.81 -2.82
N PHE A 127 -3.87 18.39 -2.45
CA PHE A 127 -3.49 17.00 -2.35
C PHE A 127 -4.21 16.29 -1.20
N ALA A 128 -4.31 16.91 -0.02
CA ALA A 128 -5.04 16.36 1.12
C ALA A 128 -6.51 16.10 0.79
N LYS A 129 -7.17 17.01 0.06
CA LYS A 129 -8.54 16.82 -0.44
C LYS A 129 -8.65 15.64 -1.40
N TRP A 130 -7.67 15.46 -2.29
CA TRP A 130 -7.65 14.29 -3.17
C TRP A 130 -7.49 13.00 -2.36
N CYS A 131 -6.53 12.95 -1.44
CA CYS A 131 -6.26 11.80 -0.57
C CYS A 131 -7.48 11.39 0.27
N SER A 132 -8.26 12.36 0.80
CA SER A 132 -9.48 12.03 1.56
C SER A 132 -10.54 11.30 0.73
N HIS A 133 -10.56 11.50 -0.58
CA HIS A 133 -11.46 10.78 -1.49
C HIS A 133 -10.91 9.42 -1.94
N GLN A 134 -9.65 9.07 -1.63
CA GLN A 134 -9.05 7.80 -2.02
C GLN A 134 -9.18 6.70 -0.96
N HIS A 135 -9.79 6.99 0.19
CA HIS A 135 -9.91 6.05 1.32
C HIS A 135 -8.56 5.49 1.80
N LEU A 136 -7.53 6.35 1.91
CA LEU A 136 -6.21 5.96 2.40
C LEU A 136 -6.25 5.59 3.90
N ASP A 137 -5.44 4.62 4.30
CA ASP A 137 -5.34 4.13 5.68
C ASP A 137 -5.00 5.27 6.65
N LEU A 138 -4.10 6.18 6.24
CA LEU A 138 -3.69 7.35 7.03
C LEU A 138 -4.84 8.28 7.44
N PHE A 139 -5.99 8.26 6.74
CA PHE A 139 -7.17 9.06 7.11
C PHE A 139 -8.06 8.40 8.17
N LYS A 140 -7.79 7.15 8.56
CA LYS A 140 -8.44 6.53 9.74
C LYS A 140 -8.01 7.20 11.04
N VAL A 141 -6.84 7.87 11.05
CA VAL A 141 -6.38 8.67 12.20
C VAL A 141 -6.87 10.12 12.07
N PRO A 142 -7.59 10.65 13.07
CA PRO A 142 -8.02 12.05 13.05
C PRO A 142 -6.80 12.99 13.17
N PRO A 143 -6.80 14.12 12.43
CA PRO A 143 -5.72 15.09 12.55
C PRO A 143 -5.78 15.83 13.89
N LYS A 144 -4.60 16.10 14.45
CA LYS A 144 -4.41 16.99 15.60
C LYS A 144 -3.87 18.33 15.10
N GLY A 145 -4.36 19.42 15.69
CA GLY A 145 -3.78 20.74 15.45
C GLY A 145 -2.41 20.84 16.09
N HIS A 146 -1.45 21.42 15.38
CA HIS A 146 -0.09 21.64 15.82
C HIS A 146 0.32 23.05 15.42
N ASN A 147 0.97 23.79 16.33
CA ASN A 147 1.53 25.09 15.99
C ASN A 147 2.87 24.85 15.31
N ALA A 148 2.99 25.17 14.03
CA ALA A 148 4.27 25.20 13.35
C ALA A 148 5.17 26.29 13.97
N ASP A 149 6.47 26.18 13.75
CA ASP A 149 7.46 27.14 14.26
C ASP A 149 7.22 28.58 13.74
N ASP A 150 6.55 28.71 12.59
CA ASP A 150 6.15 29.99 11.97
C ASP A 150 4.80 30.53 12.50
N GLY A 151 4.24 29.91 13.55
CA GLY A 151 2.95 30.30 14.13
C GLY A 151 1.72 29.82 13.36
N ASP A 152 1.90 29.24 12.16
CA ASP A 152 0.79 28.66 11.39
C ASP A 152 0.29 27.34 12.00
N ARG A 153 -1.02 27.13 12.00
CA ARG A 153 -1.65 25.97 12.64
C ARG A 153 -1.75 24.82 11.65
N GLN A 154 -0.76 23.94 11.67
CA GLN A 154 -0.72 22.76 10.81
C GLN A 154 -1.56 21.60 11.37
N ARG A 155 -2.19 20.84 10.47
CA ARG A 155 -2.86 19.57 10.81
C ARG A 155 -1.91 18.40 10.62
N VAL A 156 -1.65 17.65 11.70
CA VAL A 156 -0.73 16.51 11.72
C VAL A 156 -1.43 15.25 12.20
N ARG A 157 -0.91 14.08 11.82
CA ARG A 157 -1.36 12.76 12.27
C ARG A 157 -0.19 11.98 12.84
N ASN A 158 -0.42 11.22 13.91
CA ASN A 158 0.57 10.24 14.37
C ASN A 158 0.34 8.96 13.58
N LEU A 159 1.30 8.61 12.72
CA LEU A 159 1.21 7.48 11.80
C LEU A 159 2.44 6.58 11.99
N PHE A 160 2.27 5.29 11.71
CA PHE A 160 3.39 4.38 11.57
C PHE A 160 3.94 4.55 10.15
N VAL A 161 5.15 5.07 10.05
CA VAL A 161 5.81 5.41 8.79
C VAL A 161 6.94 4.44 8.51
N LEU A 162 6.92 3.84 7.32
CA LEU A 162 7.98 2.94 6.87
C LEU A 162 9.33 3.68 6.82
N LYS A 163 10.41 3.06 7.31
CA LYS A 163 11.76 3.64 7.22
C LYS A 163 12.13 3.97 5.77
N SER A 164 12.79 5.11 5.58
CA SER A 164 13.09 5.68 4.25
C SER A 164 13.96 4.79 3.37
N GLU A 165 14.81 3.97 3.97
CA GLU A 165 15.64 2.96 3.29
C GLU A 165 14.83 1.96 2.45
N TYR A 166 13.55 1.73 2.79
CA TYR A 166 12.69 0.79 2.08
C TYR A 166 11.79 1.43 1.02
N HIS A 167 11.72 2.76 0.94
CA HIS A 167 10.78 3.45 0.05
C HIS A 167 11.03 3.14 -1.43
N ALA A 168 12.30 3.13 -1.86
CA ALA A 168 12.66 2.84 -3.25
C ALA A 168 12.25 1.42 -3.67
N ASN A 169 12.48 0.43 -2.81
CA ASN A 169 12.14 -0.96 -3.09
C ASN A 169 10.61 -1.15 -3.17
N VAL A 170 9.84 -0.49 -2.29
CA VAL A 170 8.36 -0.49 -2.36
C VAL A 170 7.88 0.09 -3.69
N VAL A 171 8.49 1.19 -4.15
CA VAL A 171 8.17 1.82 -5.43
C VAL A 171 8.49 0.90 -6.61
N GLY A 172 9.64 0.23 -6.58
CA GLY A 172 10.04 -0.76 -7.59
C GLY A 172 9.04 -1.92 -7.68
N ALA A 173 8.63 -2.48 -6.53
CA ALA A 173 7.62 -3.53 -6.47
C ALA A 173 6.27 -3.07 -7.04
N ILE A 174 5.79 -1.88 -6.65
CA ILE A 174 4.53 -1.31 -7.17
C ILE A 174 4.60 -1.09 -8.70
N SER A 175 5.75 -0.63 -9.20
CA SER A 175 5.94 -0.31 -10.61
C SER A 175 5.98 -1.56 -11.50
N THR A 176 6.54 -2.66 -11.00
CA THR A 176 6.70 -3.92 -11.75
C THR A 176 5.45 -4.81 -11.76
N VAL A 177 4.59 -4.66 -10.75
CA VAL A 177 3.41 -5.51 -10.57
C VAL A 177 2.23 -5.13 -11.48
N LEU A 178 2.02 -3.85 -11.79
CA LEU A 178 0.86 -3.39 -12.58
C LEU A 178 0.93 -3.68 -14.10
N PRO A 179 2.08 -3.59 -14.80
CA PRO A 179 2.15 -3.92 -16.22
C PRO A 179 1.84 -5.39 -16.54
N ARG A 180 2.18 -6.32 -15.63
CA ARG A 180 1.99 -7.77 -15.84
C ARG A 180 0.51 -8.19 -15.83
N HIS A 181 -0.33 -7.51 -15.06
CA HIS A 181 -1.75 -7.87 -14.97
C HIS A 181 -2.62 -7.20 -16.04
N GLN A 182 -2.24 -6.00 -16.53
CA GLN A 182 -2.96 -5.37 -17.65
C GLN A 182 -2.71 -6.08 -18.99
N ALA A 183 -1.54 -6.70 -19.18
CA ALA A 183 -1.24 -7.52 -20.36
C ALA A 183 -2.12 -8.79 -20.45
N ASN A 184 -2.58 -9.33 -19.33
CA ASN A 184 -3.42 -10.54 -19.28
C ASN A 184 -4.94 -10.27 -19.37
N ILE A 185 -5.35 -9.01 -19.62
CA ILE A 185 -6.79 -8.64 -19.79
C ILE A 185 -7.16 -8.51 -21.29
N GLY A 186 -6.21 -8.72 -22.20
CA GLY A 186 -6.44 -8.72 -23.64
C GLY A 186 -5.99 -10.00 -24.31
N HIS A 187 -6.82 -11.05 -24.27
CA HIS A 187 -7.10 -11.98 -25.38
C HIS A 187 -8.22 -12.96 -25.00
#